data_AF-A0A914VM22-F1
#
_entry.id   AF-A0A914VM22-F1
#
_cell.length_a   1.000
_cell.length_b   1.000
_cell.length_c   1.000
_cell.angle_alpha   90.00
_cell.angle_beta   90.00
_cell.angle_gamma   90.00
#
_symmetry.space_group_name_H-M   'P 1'
#
loop_
_entity.id
_entity.type
_entity.pdbx_description
1 polymer ?
#
loop_
_entity_poly.entity_id
_entity_poly.type
_entity_poly.pdbx_seq_one_letter_code
_entity_poly.pdbx_strand_id
1 'polypeptide(L)'
;MEQLVELLRLQLQASEKRADERAAAKAKREDIRKAEYELMTRALLAKIEALSAPQTAGGSTTPVNAASEKELIMQSLSQRIAEFVFDPDMDVTFDNWYRRVEATLTVDGASLDEKSRVRLLVSKLHTTAFTRYGNHVLPRTPWEIGFDKSVKLLTELFDKPLSLFHLRYQCLKLVKDDADDMLTYTGIVNRHC
;
A
#
# COMPACT_ATOMS: atom_id res chain seq x y z
N MET A 1 47.47 -30.25 -9.76
CA MET A 1 46.14 -30.76 -9.34
C MET A 1 45.89 -30.51 -7.85
N GLU A 2 46.82 -30.81 -6.95
CA GLU A 2 46.63 -30.61 -5.49
C GLU A 2 46.39 -29.14 -5.08
N GLN A 3 47.13 -28.19 -5.64
CA GLN A 3 46.95 -26.75 -5.35
C GLN A 3 45.55 -26.21 -5.71
N LEU A 4 44.93 -26.76 -6.77
CA LEU A 4 43.59 -26.35 -7.20
C LEU A 4 42.51 -26.90 -6.24
N VAL A 5 42.72 -28.12 -5.73
CA VAL A 5 41.82 -28.75 -4.74
C VAL A 5 41.87 -28.00 -3.41
N GLU A 6 43.05 -27.56 -2.99
CA GLU A 6 43.23 -26.78 -1.77
C GLU A 6 42.59 -25.39 -1.87
N LEU A 7 42.72 -24.73 -3.03
CA LEU A 7 42.06 -23.46 -3.31
C LEU A 7 40.52 -23.59 -3.25
N LEU A 8 39.95 -24.65 -3.85
CA LEU A 8 38.51 -24.93 -3.80
C LEU A 8 38.01 -25.18 -2.37
N ARG A 9 38.77 -25.89 -1.54
CA ARG A 9 38.44 -26.08 -0.11
C ARG A 9 38.45 -24.75 0.65
N LEU A 10 39.45 -23.90 0.44
CA LEU A 10 39.54 -22.58 1.07
C LEU A 10 38.40 -21.66 0.60
N GLN A 11 38.01 -21.71 -0.67
CA GLN A 11 36.88 -20.94 -1.20
C GLN A 11 35.56 -21.39 -0.61
N LEU A 12 35.36 -22.70 -0.44
CA LEU A 12 34.16 -23.26 0.19
C LEU A 12 34.04 -22.82 1.65
N GLN A 13 35.12 -22.96 2.43
CA GLN A 13 35.18 -22.52 3.84
C GLN A 13 34.93 -21.01 3.98
N ALA A 14 35.48 -20.19 3.08
CA ALA A 14 35.24 -18.75 3.08
C ALA A 14 33.78 -18.40 2.72
N SER A 15 33.13 -19.20 1.87
CA SER A 15 31.72 -19.00 1.49
C SER A 15 30.76 -19.35 2.63
N GLU A 16 31.05 -20.41 3.39
CA GLU A 16 30.29 -20.84 4.57
C GLU A 16 30.37 -19.79 5.67
N LYS A 17 31.59 -19.33 6.00
CA LYS A 17 31.80 -18.27 7.00
C LYS A 17 31.04 -16.98 6.65
N ARG A 18 31.01 -16.60 5.37
CA ARG A 18 30.23 -15.43 4.90
C ARG A 18 28.72 -15.66 5.01
N ALA A 19 28.25 -16.89 4.87
CA ALA A 19 26.83 -17.22 5.05
C ALA A 19 26.42 -17.12 6.52
N ASP A 20 27.26 -17.60 7.43
CA ASP A 20 27.04 -17.51 8.88
C ASP A 20 27.04 -16.06 9.38
N GLU A 21 27.99 -15.23 8.90
CA GLU A 21 28.03 -13.80 9.21
C GLU A 21 26.77 -13.06 8.73
N ARG A 22 26.23 -13.42 7.56
CA ARG A 22 24.97 -12.88 7.03
C ARG A 22 23.76 -13.34 7.85
N ALA A 23 23.73 -14.60 8.28
CA ALA A 23 22.67 -15.14 9.13
C ALA A 23 22.66 -14.44 10.52
N ALA A 24 23.83 -14.27 11.13
CA ALA A 24 23.98 -13.53 12.38
C ALA A 24 23.57 -12.05 12.24
N ALA A 25 23.92 -11.40 11.13
CA ALA A 25 23.49 -10.03 10.84
C ALA A 25 21.97 -9.91 10.65
N LYS A 26 21.33 -10.93 10.04
CA LYS A 26 19.87 -10.99 9.88
C LYS A 26 19.18 -11.17 11.23
N ALA A 27 19.66 -12.10 12.07
CA ALA A 27 19.12 -12.30 13.42
C ALA A 27 19.20 -11.03 14.26
N LYS A 28 20.35 -10.35 14.26
CA LYS A 28 20.53 -9.08 15.00
C LYS A 28 19.57 -7.98 14.51
N ARG A 29 19.26 -7.92 13.21
CA ARG A 29 18.28 -6.98 12.66
C ARG A 29 16.85 -7.32 13.08
N GLU A 30 16.51 -8.61 13.13
CA GLU A 30 15.20 -9.07 13.58
C GLU A 30 14.99 -8.81 15.08
N ASP A 31 16.03 -8.96 15.91
CA ASP A 31 16.00 -8.62 17.33
C ASP A 31 15.82 -7.12 17.57
N ILE A 32 16.54 -6.26 16.82
CA ILE A 32 16.35 -4.80 16.87
C ILE A 32 14.92 -4.44 16.48
N ARG A 33 14.42 -5.02 15.39
CA ARG A 33 13.05 -4.79 14.92
C ARG A 33 12.03 -5.21 15.98
N LYS A 34 12.23 -6.37 16.63
CA LYS A 34 11.35 -6.85 17.70
C LYS A 34 11.36 -5.92 18.91
N ALA A 35 12.53 -5.42 19.32
CA ALA A 35 12.67 -4.45 20.40
C ALA A 35 11.96 -3.11 20.07
N GLU A 36 12.04 -2.65 18.82
CA GLU A 36 11.30 -1.46 18.35
C GLU A 36 9.78 -1.68 18.42
N TYR A 37 9.28 -2.84 18.00
CA TYR A 37 7.85 -3.19 18.14
C TYR A 37 7.40 -3.27 19.59
N GLU A 38 8.21 -3.83 20.49
CA GLU A 38 7.91 -3.88 21.93
C GLU A 38 7.88 -2.48 22.56
N LEU A 39 8.82 -1.61 22.18
CA LEU A 39 8.84 -0.21 22.64
C LEU A 39 7.61 0.56 22.12
N MET A 40 7.26 0.37 20.85
CA MET A 40 6.06 0.96 20.24
C MET A 40 4.78 0.48 20.93
N THR A 41 4.70 -0.82 21.25
CA THR A 41 3.54 -1.42 21.93
C THR A 41 3.40 -0.88 23.36
N ARG A 42 4.51 -0.73 24.10
CA ARG A 42 4.50 -0.12 25.44
C ARG A 42 4.07 1.35 25.40
N ALA A 43 4.55 2.12 24.42
CA ALA A 43 4.16 3.52 24.25
C ALA A 43 2.66 3.67 23.92
N LEU A 44 2.11 2.77 23.10
CA LEU A 44 0.69 2.74 22.79
C LEU A 44 -0.17 2.41 24.03
N LEU A 45 0.23 1.42 24.83
CA LEU A 45 -0.45 1.07 26.07
C LEU A 45 -0.44 2.21 27.10
N ALA A 46 0.70 2.87 27.30
CA ALA A 46 0.80 4.03 28.19
C ALA A 46 -0.10 5.20 27.73
N LYS A 47 -0.24 5.40 26.41
CA LYS A 47 -1.12 6.42 25.86
C LYS A 47 -2.60 6.10 26.10
N ILE A 48 -2.99 4.83 26.03
CA ILE A 48 -4.35 4.35 26.33
C ILE A 48 -4.66 4.53 27.81
N GLU A 49 -3.73 4.19 28.70
CA GLU A 49 -3.93 4.35 30.15
C GLU A 49 -4.08 5.83 30.55
N ALA A 50 -3.29 6.73 29.94
CA ALA A 50 -3.42 8.17 30.14
C ALA A 50 -4.78 8.75 29.68
N LEU A 51 -5.48 8.09 28.76
CA LEU A 51 -6.83 8.48 28.33
C LEU A 51 -7.93 7.98 29.30
N SER A 52 -7.60 7.09 30.24
CA SER A 52 -8.54 6.52 31.21
C SER A 52 -8.47 7.15 32.62
N ALA A 53 -7.53 8.08 32.85
CA ALA A 53 -7.44 8.80 34.12
C ALA A 53 -8.57 9.85 34.27
N PRO A 54 -9.15 10.04 35.47
CA PRO A 54 -10.22 11.03 35.67
C PRO A 54 -9.67 12.44 35.47
N GLN A 55 -10.15 13.15 34.45
CA GLN A 55 -9.89 14.59 34.31
C GLN A 55 -10.64 15.33 35.42
N THR A 56 -9.91 15.84 36.41
CA THR A 56 -10.40 16.89 37.29
C THR A 56 -10.51 18.19 36.51
N ALA A 57 -11.71 18.77 36.57
CA ALA A 57 -12.11 19.98 35.89
C ALA A 57 -11.19 21.18 36.20
N GLY A 58 -10.83 21.93 35.16
CA GLY A 58 -10.18 23.23 35.24
C GLY A 58 -10.13 23.86 33.85
N GLY A 59 -11.13 24.69 33.53
CA GLY A 59 -11.34 25.23 32.19
C GLY A 59 -10.27 26.22 31.71
N SER A 60 -9.98 26.15 30.41
CA SER A 60 -9.62 27.30 29.57
C SER A 60 -9.86 26.93 28.10
N THR A 61 -10.41 27.89 27.37
CA THR A 61 -10.96 27.82 26.01
C THR A 61 -9.89 27.66 24.92
N THR A 62 -9.83 26.53 24.18
CA THR A 62 -9.33 26.38 22.76
C THR A 62 -9.46 24.92 22.25
N PRO A 63 -9.28 24.59 20.93
CA PRO A 63 -10.11 23.64 20.18
C PRO A 63 -9.61 22.18 20.23
N VAL A 64 -10.11 21.38 21.16
CA VAL A 64 -9.69 19.96 21.28
C VAL A 64 -10.62 19.00 20.51
N ASN A 65 -11.85 19.41 20.19
CA ASN A 65 -12.85 18.53 19.58
C ASN A 65 -12.63 18.27 18.08
N ALA A 66 -12.20 19.26 17.29
CA ALA A 66 -12.12 19.13 15.84
C ALA A 66 -10.98 18.20 15.35
N ALA A 67 -9.86 18.15 16.07
CA ALA A 67 -8.74 17.26 15.73
C ALA A 67 -9.10 15.78 15.98
N SER A 68 -9.85 15.51 17.05
CA SER A 68 -10.35 14.17 17.39
C SER A 68 -11.42 13.71 16.39
N GLU A 69 -12.34 14.59 16.00
CA GLU A 69 -13.39 14.28 15.02
C GLU A 69 -12.81 13.95 13.64
N LYS A 70 -11.83 14.74 13.16
CA LYS A 70 -11.14 14.47 11.90
C LYS A 70 -10.42 13.12 11.91
N GLU A 71 -9.77 12.77 13.02
CA GLU A 71 -9.06 11.49 13.16
C GLU A 71 -10.05 10.30 13.16
N LEU A 72 -11.20 10.44 13.81
CA LEU A 72 -12.28 9.45 13.78
C LEU A 72 -12.86 9.28 12.37
N ILE A 73 -13.09 10.39 11.64
CA ILE A 73 -13.55 10.35 10.24
C ILE A 73 -12.50 9.65 9.37
N MET A 74 -11.22 10.02 9.49
CA MET A 74 -10.14 9.37 8.74
C MET A 74 -10.05 7.86 9.04
N GLN A 75 -10.21 7.46 10.30
CA GLN A 75 -10.19 6.05 10.70
C GLN A 75 -11.40 5.28 10.14
N SER A 76 -12.59 5.86 10.24
CA SER A 76 -13.83 5.28 9.71
C SER A 76 -13.77 5.11 8.18
N LEU A 77 -13.38 6.15 7.45
CA LEU A 77 -13.21 6.08 5.99
C LEU A 77 -12.12 5.10 5.59
N SER A 78 -11.01 5.08 6.34
CA SER A 78 -9.94 4.12 6.12
C SER A 78 -10.44 2.69 6.22
N GLN A 79 -11.23 2.33 7.24
CA GLN A 79 -11.74 0.96 7.39
C GLN A 79 -12.66 0.51 6.25
N ARG A 80 -13.37 1.45 5.62
CA ARG A 80 -14.27 1.17 4.48
C ARG A 80 -13.54 1.00 3.15
N ILE A 81 -12.32 1.50 3.04
CA ILE A 81 -11.52 1.44 1.82
C ILE A 81 -10.54 0.28 1.90
N ALA A 82 -10.70 -0.68 0.99
CA ALA A 82 -9.78 -1.80 0.81
C ALA A 82 -8.41 -1.33 0.28
N GLU A 83 -7.34 -2.01 0.66
CA GLU A 83 -5.99 -1.74 0.16
C GLU A 83 -5.91 -2.00 -1.35
N PHE A 84 -5.21 -1.11 -2.06
CA PHE A 84 -4.89 -1.25 -3.47
C PHE A 84 -3.63 -2.10 -3.65
N VAL A 85 -3.80 -3.27 -4.26
CA VAL A 85 -2.71 -4.16 -4.66
C VAL A 85 -2.72 -4.25 -6.19
N PHE A 86 -1.73 -3.64 -6.82
CA PHE A 86 -1.63 -3.65 -8.28
C PHE A 86 -1.32 -5.05 -8.81
N ASP A 87 -2.22 -5.58 -9.64
CA ASP A 87 -2.07 -6.85 -10.34
C ASP A 87 -2.56 -6.70 -11.78
N PRO A 88 -1.65 -6.56 -12.76
CA PRO A 88 -2.04 -6.43 -14.16
C PRO A 88 -2.61 -7.74 -14.73
N ASP A 89 -2.25 -8.92 -14.23
CA ASP A 89 -2.72 -10.18 -14.80
C ASP A 89 -4.18 -10.44 -14.43
N MET A 90 -4.56 -10.08 -13.20
CA MET A 90 -5.94 -10.14 -12.71
C MET A 90 -6.76 -8.88 -13.01
N ASP A 91 -6.17 -7.93 -13.76
CA ASP A 91 -6.80 -6.68 -14.17
C ASP A 91 -7.27 -5.83 -12.97
N VAL A 92 -6.48 -5.90 -11.89
CA VAL A 92 -6.57 -5.03 -10.71
C VAL A 92 -5.72 -3.78 -10.98
N THR A 93 -6.28 -2.89 -11.79
CA THR A 93 -5.70 -1.59 -12.11
C THR A 93 -6.15 -0.51 -11.10
N PHE A 94 -5.43 0.61 -11.09
CA PHE A 94 -5.82 1.73 -10.23
C PHE A 94 -7.19 2.29 -10.60
N ASP A 95 -7.53 2.38 -11.90
CA ASP A 95 -8.85 2.87 -12.34
C ASP A 95 -9.99 1.98 -11.79
N ASN A 96 -9.88 0.66 -11.95
CA ASN A 96 -10.87 -0.29 -11.42
C ASN A 96 -11.03 -0.22 -9.90
N TRP A 97 -9.92 -0.05 -9.17
CA TRP A 97 -9.97 0.14 -7.72
C TRP A 97 -10.57 1.50 -7.36
N TYR A 98 -10.16 2.58 -8.05
CA TYR A 98 -10.58 3.95 -7.77
C TYR A 98 -12.09 4.14 -7.94
N ARG A 99 -12.70 3.60 -9.02
CA ARG A 99 -14.16 3.67 -9.23
C ARG A 99 -14.99 3.16 -8.05
N ARG A 100 -14.48 2.20 -7.28
CA ARG A 100 -15.18 1.66 -6.09
C ARG A 100 -15.05 2.58 -4.87
N VAL A 101 -13.96 3.32 -4.78
CA VAL A 101 -13.61 4.13 -3.59
C VAL A 101 -13.80 5.63 -3.82
N GLU A 102 -14.00 6.06 -5.06
CA GLU A 102 -14.14 7.46 -5.49
C GLU A 102 -15.19 8.18 -4.66
N ALA A 103 -16.41 7.62 -4.57
CA ALA A 103 -17.48 8.22 -3.78
C ALA A 103 -17.12 8.34 -2.29
N THR A 104 -16.41 7.35 -1.73
CA THR A 104 -15.96 7.39 -0.33
C THR A 104 -14.90 8.46 -0.10
N LEU A 105 -14.01 8.70 -1.07
CA LEU A 105 -12.96 9.72 -0.96
C LEU A 105 -13.45 11.13 -1.27
N THR A 106 -14.45 11.27 -2.15
CA THR A 106 -14.95 12.57 -2.63
C THR A 106 -16.17 13.05 -1.86
N VAL A 107 -17.19 12.20 -1.69
CA VAL A 107 -18.45 12.55 -1.01
C VAL A 107 -18.29 12.42 0.50
N ASP A 108 -17.92 11.24 0.99
CA ASP A 108 -17.81 11.02 2.44
C ASP A 108 -16.55 11.69 3.03
N GLY A 109 -15.53 11.90 2.20
CA GLY A 109 -14.33 12.64 2.52
C GLY A 109 -14.43 14.15 2.29
N ALA A 110 -15.58 14.69 1.89
CA ALA A 110 -15.74 16.12 1.53
C ALA A 110 -15.40 17.08 2.68
N SER A 111 -15.56 16.64 3.93
CA SER A 111 -15.22 17.40 5.14
C SER A 111 -13.72 17.46 5.42
N LEU A 112 -12.91 16.62 4.76
CA LEU A 112 -11.46 16.58 4.92
C LEU A 112 -10.77 17.60 4.01
N ASP A 113 -9.73 18.25 4.53
CA ASP A 113 -8.83 19.05 3.69
C ASP A 113 -8.15 18.18 2.63
N GLU A 114 -7.75 18.82 1.53
CA GLU A 114 -7.12 18.16 0.39
C GLU A 114 -5.92 17.28 0.79
N LYS A 115 -5.04 17.81 1.66
CA LYS A 115 -3.88 17.07 2.15
C LYS A 115 -4.26 15.80 2.90
N SER A 116 -5.35 15.84 3.66
CA SER A 116 -5.86 14.67 4.39
C SER A 116 -6.52 13.64 3.49
N ARG A 117 -7.21 14.08 2.43
CA ARG A 117 -7.72 13.18 1.38
C ARG A 117 -6.59 12.50 0.61
N VAL A 118 -5.53 13.23 0.27
CA VAL A 118 -4.34 12.65 -0.36
C VAL A 118 -3.66 11.66 0.58
N ARG A 119 -3.51 12.01 1.86
CA ARG A 119 -2.96 11.09 2.86
C ARG A 119 -3.78 9.82 3.01
N LEU A 120 -5.11 9.91 2.95
CA LEU A 120 -6.01 8.75 2.98
C LEU A 120 -5.89 7.90 1.71
N LEU A 121 -5.80 8.52 0.54
CA LEU A 121 -5.57 7.81 -0.73
C LEU A 121 -4.24 7.05 -0.72
N VAL A 122 -3.16 7.73 -0.34
CA VAL A 122 -1.80 7.18 -0.33
C VAL A 122 -1.63 6.11 0.74
N SER A 123 -2.31 6.22 1.89
CA SER A 123 -2.26 5.20 2.95
C SER A 123 -2.94 3.88 2.56
N LYS A 124 -3.71 3.88 1.46
CA LYS A 124 -4.38 2.70 0.92
C LYS A 124 -3.62 2.04 -0.21
N LEU A 125 -2.46 2.56 -0.58
CA LEU A 125 -1.58 1.91 -1.54
C LEU A 125 -0.76 0.83 -0.84
N HIS A 126 -0.74 -0.38 -1.41
CA HIS A 126 0.20 -1.41 -0.97
C HIS A 126 1.65 -0.92 -1.11
N THR A 127 2.56 -1.48 -0.32
CA THR A 127 3.98 -1.10 -0.22
C THR A 127 4.66 -0.89 -1.58
N THR A 128 4.41 -1.77 -2.54
CA THR A 128 4.97 -1.70 -3.90
C THR A 128 4.45 -0.49 -4.68
N ALA A 129 3.15 -0.24 -4.61
CA ALA A 129 2.51 0.90 -5.27
C ALA A 129 2.93 2.23 -4.62
N PHE A 130 2.97 2.27 -3.29
CA PHE A 130 3.45 3.42 -2.54
C PHE A 130 4.89 3.80 -2.91
N THR A 131 5.79 2.82 -3.00
CA THR A 131 7.20 3.05 -3.35
C THR A 131 7.35 3.63 -4.75
N ARG A 132 6.63 3.08 -5.74
CA ARG A 132 6.68 3.57 -7.13
C ARG A 132 6.08 4.97 -7.26
N TYR A 133 4.96 5.24 -6.58
CA TYR A 133 4.38 6.58 -6.51
C TYR A 133 5.37 7.55 -5.86
N GLY A 134 5.91 7.20 -4.69
CA GLY A 134 6.93 7.96 -3.95
C GLY A 134 8.10 8.39 -4.82
N ASN A 135 8.63 7.47 -5.64
CA ASN A 135 9.75 7.77 -6.55
C ASN A 135 9.38 8.78 -7.66
N HIS A 136 8.12 8.77 -8.13
CA HIS A 136 7.64 9.68 -9.18
C HIS A 136 7.35 11.10 -8.67
N VAL A 137 7.06 11.24 -7.38
CA VAL A 137 6.69 12.54 -6.79
C VAL A 137 7.91 13.32 -6.29
N LEU A 138 9.09 12.69 -6.25
CA LEU A 138 10.34 13.33 -5.87
C LEU A 138 10.65 14.54 -6.77
N PRO A 139 11.22 15.63 -6.21
CA PRO A 139 11.68 15.78 -4.82
C PRO A 139 10.59 16.19 -3.81
N ARG A 140 9.32 16.26 -4.21
CA ARG A 140 8.21 16.69 -3.35
C ARG A 140 7.74 15.55 -2.46
N THR A 141 7.02 15.89 -1.39
CA THR A 141 6.42 14.85 -0.55
C THR A 141 5.10 14.33 -1.15
N PRO A 142 4.76 13.04 -0.96
CA PRO A 142 3.57 12.42 -1.57
C PRO A 142 2.23 13.08 -1.20
N TRP A 143 2.19 13.79 -0.07
CA TRP A 143 1.01 14.46 0.49
C TRP A 143 0.93 15.96 0.13
N GLU A 144 1.93 16.52 -0.54
CA GLU A 144 1.90 17.91 -1.02
C GLU A 144 1.38 18.04 -2.46
N ILE A 145 1.15 16.91 -3.13
CA ILE A 145 0.53 16.87 -4.44
C ILE A 145 -0.98 16.96 -4.24
N GLY A 146 -1.64 17.82 -5.02
CA GLY A 146 -3.10 17.95 -4.99
C GLY A 146 -3.80 16.63 -5.28
N PHE A 147 -5.04 16.50 -4.82
CA PHE A 147 -5.81 15.25 -4.88
C PHE A 147 -5.98 14.78 -6.32
N ASP A 148 -6.46 15.64 -7.21
CA ASP A 148 -6.68 15.30 -8.63
C ASP A 148 -5.39 14.94 -9.36
N LYS A 149 -4.28 15.60 -9.00
CA LYS A 149 -2.96 15.30 -9.57
C LYS A 149 -2.46 13.93 -9.10
N SER A 150 -2.68 13.61 -7.83
CA SER A 150 -2.32 12.31 -7.25
C SER A 150 -3.09 11.18 -7.92
N VAL A 151 -4.41 11.35 -8.11
CA VAL A 151 -5.27 10.38 -8.82
C VAL A 151 -4.81 10.18 -10.26
N LYS A 152 -4.52 11.26 -11.00
CA LYS A 152 -4.00 11.17 -12.37
C LYS A 152 -2.67 10.42 -12.45
N LEU A 153 -1.70 10.78 -11.61
CA LEU A 153 -0.40 10.11 -11.57
C LEU A 153 -0.54 8.63 -11.22
N LEU A 154 -1.38 8.28 -10.24
CA LEU A 154 -1.62 6.89 -9.87
C LEU A 154 -2.30 6.11 -11.01
N THR A 155 -3.19 6.75 -11.76
CA THR A 155 -3.79 6.17 -12.96
C THR A 155 -2.71 5.91 -14.02
N GLU A 156 -1.86 6.87 -14.33
CA GLU A 156 -0.77 6.69 -15.31
C GLU A 156 0.24 5.60 -14.90
N LEU A 157 0.50 5.43 -13.60
CA LEU A 157 1.51 4.49 -13.08
C LEU A 157 1.02 3.05 -12.93
N PHE A 158 -0.28 2.86 -12.72
CA PHE A 158 -0.88 1.60 -12.33
C PHE A 158 -2.13 1.24 -13.13
N ASP A 159 -2.40 1.97 -14.19
CA ASP A 159 -3.29 1.52 -15.23
C ASP A 159 -2.49 0.82 -16.34
N LYS A 160 -3.15 -0.05 -17.08
CA LYS A 160 -2.50 -0.70 -18.22
C LYS A 160 -2.55 0.26 -19.41
N PRO A 161 -1.42 0.66 -20.00
CA PRO A 161 -1.44 1.20 -21.35
C PRO A 161 -1.67 0.03 -22.31
N LEU A 162 -2.87 -0.53 -22.35
CA LEU A 162 -3.22 -1.49 -23.38
C LEU A 162 -3.37 -0.71 -24.68
N SER A 163 -2.46 -0.94 -25.62
CA SER A 163 -2.68 -0.45 -26.97
C SER A 163 -4.00 -1.04 -27.49
N LEU A 164 -4.69 -0.28 -28.34
CA LEU A 164 -5.93 -0.75 -28.97
C LEU A 164 -5.74 -2.10 -29.69
N PHE A 165 -4.55 -2.36 -30.20
CA PHE A 165 -4.16 -3.66 -30.75
C PHE A 165 -4.12 -4.75 -29.67
N HIS A 166 -3.50 -4.49 -28.52
CA HIS A 166 -3.45 -5.45 -27.42
C HIS A 166 -4.83 -5.79 -26.88
N LEU A 167 -5.72 -4.80 -26.74
CA LEU A 167 -7.10 -5.00 -26.32
C LEU A 167 -7.86 -5.92 -27.29
N ARG A 168 -7.83 -5.59 -28.59
CA ARG A 168 -8.45 -6.42 -29.65
C ARG A 168 -7.86 -7.84 -29.70
N TYR A 169 -6.56 -7.96 -29.49
CA TYR A 169 -5.91 -9.26 -29.46
C TYR A 169 -6.35 -10.10 -28.26
N GLN A 170 -6.53 -9.50 -27.08
CA GLN A 170 -7.09 -10.20 -25.92
C GLN A 170 -8.52 -10.66 -26.17
N CYS A 171 -9.36 -9.82 -26.77
CA CYS A 171 -10.71 -10.20 -27.19
C CYS A 171 -10.74 -11.41 -28.12
N LEU A 172 -9.90 -11.40 -29.13
CA LEU A 172 -9.80 -12.50 -30.09
C LEU A 172 -9.32 -13.81 -29.46
N LYS A 173 -8.64 -13.74 -28.30
CA LYS A 173 -8.18 -14.90 -27.54
C LYS A 173 -9.24 -15.46 -26.59
N LEU A 174 -10.34 -14.75 -26.34
CA LEU A 174 -11.36 -15.23 -25.41
C LEU A 174 -12.08 -16.44 -25.99
N VAL A 175 -11.93 -17.57 -25.32
CA VAL A 175 -12.66 -18.81 -25.59
C VAL A 175 -13.58 -19.06 -24.41
N LYS A 176 -14.84 -19.40 -24.69
CA LYS A 176 -15.80 -19.78 -23.65
C LYS A 176 -15.36 -21.13 -23.06
N ASP A 177 -15.19 -21.20 -21.75
CA ASP A 177 -14.98 -22.49 -21.06
C ASP A 177 -16.26 -23.33 -21.13
N ASP A 178 -16.14 -24.65 -21.22
CA ASP A 178 -17.28 -25.56 -21.26
C ASP A 178 -18.13 -25.50 -19.97
N ALA A 179 -17.51 -25.15 -18.84
CA ALA A 179 -18.17 -25.00 -17.55
C ALA A 179 -18.92 -23.65 -17.38
N ASP A 180 -18.56 -22.62 -18.15
CA ASP A 180 -19.16 -21.28 -18.01
C ASP A 180 -20.51 -21.18 -18.72
N ASP A 181 -21.48 -20.53 -18.06
CA ASP A 181 -22.75 -20.18 -18.68
C ASP A 181 -22.60 -18.97 -19.63
N MET A 182 -23.59 -18.79 -20.50
CA MET A 182 -23.52 -17.75 -21.52
C MET A 182 -23.50 -16.33 -20.92
N LEU A 183 -24.15 -16.13 -19.76
CA LEU A 183 -24.15 -14.83 -19.08
C LEU A 183 -22.77 -14.50 -18.51
N THR A 184 -22.10 -15.46 -17.87
CA THR A 184 -20.73 -15.27 -17.36
C THR A 184 -19.77 -14.98 -18.49
N TYR A 185 -19.83 -15.75 -19.58
CA TYR A 185 -18.98 -15.50 -20.76
C TYR A 185 -19.23 -14.12 -21.36
N THR A 186 -20.49 -13.70 -21.48
CA THR A 186 -20.83 -12.36 -21.98
C THR A 186 -20.25 -11.26 -21.07
N GLY A 187 -20.28 -11.46 -19.75
CA GLY A 187 -19.65 -10.57 -18.79
C GLY A 187 -18.13 -10.45 -18.98
N ILE A 188 -17.45 -11.57 -19.24
CA ILE A 188 -16.02 -11.61 -19.53
C ILE A 188 -15.71 -10.87 -20.84
N VAL A 189 -16.47 -11.13 -21.91
CA VAL A 189 -16.29 -10.45 -23.21
C VAL A 189 -16.47 -8.94 -23.08
N ASN A 190 -17.52 -8.49 -22.37
CA ASN A 190 -17.77 -7.06 -22.16
C ASN A 190 -16.68 -6.37 -21.33
N ARG A 191 -16.04 -7.10 -20.40
CA ARG A 191 -14.92 -6.55 -19.61
C ARG A 191 -13.68 -6.32 -20.48
N HIS A 192 -13.44 -7.17 -21.48
CA HIS A 192 -12.19 -7.20 -22.22
C HIS A 192 -12.19 -6.41 -23.55
N CYS A 193 -13.33 -5.92 -24.08
CA CYS A 193 -13.46 -5.54 -25.51
C CYS A 193 -13.90 -4.11 -25.93
#